data_AF-A0A7K0G9E1-F1
#
_entry.id   AF-A0A7K0G9E1-F1
#
_cell.length_a   1.000
_cell.length_b   1.000
_cell.length_c   1.000
_cell.angle_alpha   90.00
_cell.angle_beta   90.00
_cell.angle_gamma   90.00
#
_symmetry.space_group_name_H-M   'P 1'
#
loop_
_entity.id
_entity.type
_entity.pdbx_description
1 polymer ?
#
loop_
_entity_poly.entity_id
_entity_poly.type
_entity_poly.pdbx_seq_one_letter_code
_entity_poly.pdbx_strand_id
1 'polypeptide(L)'
;MDAQLKRGFLETCVLATLERRESYGYQIVKDVPPLLGLTESTLYPLLKRLESAGCITVRSAEHNGRLRKYYRVTPAGAARIEEFLAEKSDVMSIYRYIEFAHGAAVPGEACDQGERND
;
A
#
# COMPACT_ATOMS: atom_id res chain seq x y z
N MET A 1 0.13 7.95 12.36
CA MET A 1 -0.26 8.04 10.94
C MET A 1 -1.73 8.38 10.89
N ASP A 2 -2.12 9.40 10.11
CA ASP A 2 -3.52 9.76 9.92
C ASP A 2 -4.35 8.56 9.42
N ALA A 3 -5.57 8.42 9.92
CA ALA A 3 -6.40 7.23 9.66
C ALA A 3 -6.82 7.11 8.20
N GLN A 4 -7.03 8.22 7.50
CA GLN A 4 -7.42 8.24 6.10
C GLN A 4 -6.25 7.87 5.20
N LEU A 5 -5.08 8.45 5.49
CA LEU A 5 -3.84 8.12 4.78
C LEU A 5 -3.50 6.63 4.95
N LYS A 6 -3.54 6.14 6.20
CA LYS A 6 -3.27 4.73 6.53
C LYS A 6 -4.20 3.77 5.78
N ARG A 7 -5.47 4.12 5.62
CA ARG A 7 -6.45 3.31 4.87
C ARG A 7 -6.10 3.21 3.38
N GLY A 8 -5.66 4.31 2.76
CA GLY A 8 -5.21 4.33 1.37
C GLY A 8 -4.03 3.39 1.16
N PHE A 9 -2.98 3.52 1.98
CA PHE A 9 -1.83 2.61 1.94
C PHE A 9 -2.22 1.15 2.20
N LEU A 10 -3.14 0.90 3.13
CA LEU A 10 -3.57 -0.45 3.45
C LEU A 10 -4.27 -1.14 2.28
N GLU A 11 -5.14 -0.43 1.57
CA GLU A 11 -5.81 -0.94 0.37
C GLU A 11 -4.81 -1.34 -0.71
N THR A 12 -3.90 -0.42 -1.06
CA THR A 12 -2.88 -0.67 -2.09
C THR A 12 -1.93 -1.79 -1.69
N CYS A 13 -1.51 -1.88 -0.42
CA CYS A 13 -0.66 -2.96 0.06
C CYS A 13 -1.35 -4.34 -0.02
N VAL A 14 -2.66 -4.41 0.25
CA VAL A 14 -3.42 -5.65 0.06
C VAL A 14 -3.47 -6.04 -1.42
N LEU A 15 -3.74 -5.08 -2.32
CA LEU A 15 -3.74 -5.32 -3.76
C LEU A 15 -2.36 -5.81 -4.26
N ALA A 16 -1.28 -5.12 -3.88
CA ALA A 16 0.09 -5.50 -4.23
C ALA A 16 0.49 -6.88 -3.68
N THR A 17 -0.04 -7.25 -2.50
CA THR A 17 0.15 -8.60 -1.95
C THR A 17 -0.52 -9.66 -2.84
N LEU A 18 -1.72 -9.38 -3.33
CA LEU A 18 -2.51 -10.27 -4.20
C LEU A 18 -2.03 -10.30 -5.66
N GLU A 19 -1.30 -9.27 -6.10
CA GLU A 19 -0.67 -9.20 -7.42
C GLU A 19 0.48 -10.19 -7.54
N ARG A 20 1.30 -10.32 -6.49
CA ARG A 20 2.41 -11.28 -6.47
C ARG A 20 1.94 -12.73 -6.52
N ARG A 21 0.83 -13.03 -5.84
CA ARG A 21 0.20 -14.35 -5.80
C ARG A 21 -1.22 -14.25 -5.28
N GLU A 22 -2.10 -15.10 -5.78
CA GLU A 22 -3.38 -15.33 -5.10
C GLU A 22 -3.15 -15.83 -3.67
N SER A 23 -4.01 -15.42 -2.74
CA SER A 23 -3.79 -15.66 -1.31
C SER A 23 -5.12 -15.75 -0.55
N TYR A 24 -5.08 -16.23 0.69
CA TYR A 24 -6.25 -16.33 1.57
C TYR A 24 -6.09 -15.43 2.80
N GLY A 25 -7.21 -15.10 3.44
CA GLY A 25 -7.30 -14.03 4.45
C GLY A 25 -6.15 -14.02 5.47
N TYR A 26 -5.92 -15.14 6.16
CA TYR A 26 -4.84 -15.26 7.15
C TYR A 26 -3.43 -15.00 6.58
N GLN A 27 -3.15 -15.48 5.35
CA GLN A 27 -1.85 -15.25 4.73
C GLN A 27 -1.69 -13.79 4.30
N ILE A 28 -2.76 -13.14 3.85
CA ILE A 28 -2.74 -11.70 3.53
C ILE A 28 -2.39 -10.87 4.78
N VAL A 29 -3.01 -11.17 5.93
CA VAL A 29 -2.68 -10.49 7.21
C VAL A 29 -1.19 -10.62 7.55
N LYS A 30 -0.58 -11.78 7.27
CA LYS A 30 0.84 -12.02 7.51
C LYS A 30 1.79 -11.34 6.53
N ASP A 31 1.39 -11.25 5.28
CA ASP A 31 2.25 -10.75 4.20
C ASP A 31 2.27 -9.22 4.10
N VAL A 32 1.19 -8.55 4.55
CA VAL A 32 1.11 -7.08 4.58
C VAL A 32 2.04 -6.50 5.65
N PRO A 33 2.70 -5.35 5.40
CA PRO A 33 3.59 -4.71 6.36
C PRO A 33 2.97 -4.50 7.75
N PRO A 34 3.63 -4.96 8.84
CA PRO A 34 3.10 -4.84 10.21
C PRO A 34 2.76 -3.41 10.65
N LEU A 35 3.46 -2.41 10.11
CA LEU A 35 3.21 -0.98 10.38
C LEU A 35 1.76 -0.56 10.07
N LEU A 36 1.11 -1.23 9.11
CA LEU A 36 -0.28 -0.96 8.75
C LEU A 36 -1.28 -1.56 9.74
N GLY A 37 -0.84 -2.45 10.64
CA GLY A 37 -1.69 -3.03 11.68
C GLY A 37 -2.95 -3.71 11.14
N LEU A 38 -2.83 -4.39 9.99
CA LEU A 38 -3.92 -5.13 9.39
C LEU A 38 -4.32 -6.29 10.32
N THR A 39 -5.61 -6.40 10.59
CA THR A 39 -6.22 -7.47 11.38
C THR A 39 -7.26 -8.19 10.54
N GLU A 40 -7.69 -9.38 10.97
CA GLU A 40 -8.81 -10.06 10.31
C GLU A 40 -10.09 -9.21 10.29
N SER A 41 -10.39 -8.51 11.39
CA SER A 41 -11.56 -7.64 11.51
C SER A 41 -11.55 -6.45 10.54
N THR A 42 -10.37 -5.99 10.13
CA THR A 42 -10.21 -4.90 9.15
C THR A 42 -10.01 -5.41 7.73
N LEU A 43 -9.45 -6.62 7.57
CA LEU A 43 -9.23 -7.26 6.28
C LEU A 43 -10.54 -7.63 5.58
N TYR A 44 -11.46 -8.32 6.24
CA TYR A 44 -12.65 -8.83 5.55
C TYR A 44 -13.57 -7.73 5.00
N PRO A 45 -13.84 -6.63 5.73
CA PRO A 45 -14.55 -5.49 5.16
C PRO A 45 -13.81 -4.85 3.98
N LEU A 46 -12.47 -4.78 4.03
CA LEU A 46 -11.64 -4.26 2.94
C LEU A 46 -11.73 -5.15 1.70
N LEU A 47 -11.58 -6.47 1.85
CA LEU A 47 -11.70 -7.43 0.74
C LEU A 47 -13.08 -7.36 0.10
N LYS A 48 -14.16 -7.26 0.90
CA LYS A 48 -15.52 -7.09 0.37
C LYS A 48 -15.64 -5.82 -0.48
N ARG A 49 -15.04 -4.71 -0.03
CA ARG A 49 -15.00 -3.44 -0.77
C ARG A 49 -14.24 -3.57 -2.09
N LEU A 50 -13.07 -4.20 -2.07
CA LEU A 50 -12.25 -4.43 -3.25
C LEU A 50 -12.95 -5.35 -4.26
N GLU A 51 -13.66 -6.36 -3.77
CA GLU A 51 -14.47 -7.27 -4.60
C GLU A 51 -15.64 -6.50 -5.24
N SER A 52 -16.39 -5.72 -4.45
CA SER A 52 -17.46 -4.84 -4.97
C SER A 52 -16.95 -3.83 -6.00
N ALA A 53 -15.70 -3.37 -5.87
CA ALA A 53 -15.07 -2.46 -6.83
C ALA A 53 -14.49 -3.17 -8.06
N GLY A 54 -14.58 -4.50 -8.14
CA GLY A 54 -14.02 -5.29 -9.24
C GLY A 54 -12.49 -5.38 -9.24
N CYS A 55 -11.82 -4.95 -8.17
CA CYS A 55 -10.36 -4.96 -8.05
C CYS A 55 -9.80 -6.34 -7.72
N ILE A 56 -10.63 -7.22 -7.15
CA ILE A 56 -10.25 -8.60 -6.83
C ILE A 56 -11.37 -9.57 -7.23
N THR A 57 -11.00 -10.82 -7.45
CA THR A 57 -11.92 -11.95 -7.59
C THR A 57 -11.72 -12.92 -6.44
N VAL A 58 -12.78 -13.67 -6.10
CA VAL A 58 -12.74 -14.71 -5.05
C VAL A 58 -13.08 -16.07 -5.64
N ARG A 59 -12.37 -17.10 -5.18
CA ARG A 59 -12.69 -18.50 -5.47
C ARG A 59 -12.52 -19.35 -4.21
N SER A 60 -13.29 -20.41 -4.10
CA SER A 60 -13.10 -21.41 -3.04
C SER A 60 -12.09 -22.45 -3.49
N ALA A 61 -11.12 -22.77 -2.63
CA ALA A 61 -10.13 -23.80 -2.87
C ALA A 61 -9.83 -24.55 -1.58
N GLU A 62 -9.51 -25.83 -1.69
CA GLU A 62 -9.06 -26.61 -0.54
C GLU A 62 -7.61 -26.23 -0.17
N HIS A 63 -7.36 -26.04 1.12
CA HIS A 63 -6.04 -25.82 1.67
C HIS A 63 -5.93 -26.46 3.04
N ASN A 64 -5.09 -27.50 3.14
CA ASN A 64 -4.90 -28.33 4.33
C ASN A 64 -6.22 -28.94 4.82
N GLY A 65 -6.99 -29.58 3.93
CA GLY A 65 -8.24 -30.27 4.28
C GLY A 65 -9.42 -29.34 4.63
N ARG A 66 -9.27 -28.03 4.42
CA ARG A 66 -10.32 -27.04 4.70
C ARG A 66 -10.57 -26.18 3.48
N LEU A 67 -11.84 -25.93 3.17
CA LEU A 67 -12.23 -25.01 2.12
C LEU A 67 -11.92 -23.58 2.56
N ARG A 68 -11.13 -22.85 1.76
CA ARG A 68 -10.75 -21.46 2.00
C ARG A 68 -11.13 -20.59 0.82
N LYS A 69 -11.44 -19.32 1.10
CA LYS A 69 -11.57 -18.29 0.08
C LYS A 69 -10.18 -17.78 -0.30
N TYR A 70 -9.85 -17.92 -1.58
CA TYR A 70 -8.67 -17.34 -2.21
C TYR A 70 -9.08 -16.12 -3.00
N TYR A 71 -8.29 -15.07 -2.87
CA TYR A 71 -8.44 -13.81 -3.54
C TYR A 71 -7.33 -13.64 -4.57
N ARG A 72 -7.66 -13.03 -5.70
CA ARG A 72 -6.72 -12.71 -6.77
C ARG A 72 -6.99 -11.30 -7.26
N VAL A 73 -5.93 -10.55 -7.56
CA VAL A 73 -6.05 -9.23 -8.18
C VAL A 73 -6.62 -9.35 -9.61
N THR A 74 -7.42 -8.38 -10.02
CA THR A 74 -7.89 -8.23 -11.41
C THR A 74 -7.06 -7.19 -12.15
N PRO A 75 -7.21 -7.05 -13.48
CA PRO A 75 -6.62 -5.92 -14.21
C PRO A 75 -7.03 -4.55 -13.64
N ALA A 76 -8.27 -4.39 -13.18
CA ALA A 76 -8.72 -3.16 -12.52
C ALA A 76 -8.04 -2.93 -11.16
N GLY A 77 -7.72 -4.00 -10.42
CA GLY A 77 -6.94 -3.93 -9.19
C GLY A 77 -5.47 -3.57 -9.44
N ALA A 78 -4.88 -4.07 -10.52
CA ALA A 78 -3.52 -3.72 -10.93
C ALA A 78 -3.44 -2.24 -11.36
N ALA A 79 -4.42 -1.77 -12.15
CA ALA A 79 -4.51 -0.34 -12.53
C ALA A 79 -4.57 0.59 -11.30
N ARG A 80 -5.30 0.19 -10.23
CA ARG A 80 -5.31 0.93 -8.95
C ARG A 80 -3.94 1.04 -8.29
N ILE A 81 -3.10 0.01 -8.42
CA ILE A 81 -1.72 0.04 -7.91
C ILE A 81 -0.89 1.04 -8.75
N GLU A 82 -1.03 0.99 -10.07
CA GLU A 82 -0.34 1.90 -10.99
C GLU A 82 -0.73 3.37 -10.73
N GLU A 83 -2.03 3.66 -10.59
CA GLU A 83 -2.55 4.98 -10.21
C GLU A 83 -1.91 5.48 -8.91
N PHE A 84 -1.88 4.63 -7.87
CA PHE A 84 -1.28 4.97 -6.59
C PHE A 84 0.23 5.25 -6.71
N LEU A 85 0.93 4.50 -7.56
CA LEU A 85 2.37 4.71 -7.79
C LEU A 85 2.65 5.97 -8.63
N ALA A 86 1.74 6.37 -9.53
CA ALA A 86 1.88 7.59 -10.32
C ALA A 86 1.83 8.84 -9.44
N GLU A 87 1.02 8.84 -8.38
CA GLU A 87 0.90 9.96 -7.43
C GLU A 87 2.10 10.08 -6.47
N LYS A 88 3.04 9.11 -6.50
CA LYS A 88 4.18 9.06 -5.56
C LYS A 88 5.03 10.33 -5.61
N SER A 89 5.27 10.92 -6.79
CA SER A 89 6.10 12.13 -6.92
C SER A 89 5.55 13.29 -6.09
N ASP A 90 4.23 13.45 -6.13
CA ASP A 90 3.53 14.59 -5.53
C ASP A 90 3.54 14.44 -4.02
N VAL A 91 3.22 13.23 -3.54
CA VAL A 91 3.30 12.87 -2.11
C VAL A 91 4.71 13.10 -1.57
N MET A 92 5.74 12.62 -2.27
CA MET A 92 7.13 12.80 -1.84
C MET A 92 7.57 14.27 -1.87
N SER A 93 7.06 15.06 -2.82
CA SER A 93 7.33 16.50 -2.88
C SER A 93 6.72 17.25 -1.70
N ILE A 94 5.49 16.87 -1.28
CA ILE A 94 4.84 17.42 -0.09
C ILE A 94 5.64 17.08 1.18
N TYR A 95 6.06 15.81 1.34
CA TYR A 95 6.89 15.42 2.48
C TYR A 95 8.21 16.22 2.53
N ARG A 96 8.88 16.37 1.39
CA ARG A 96 10.12 17.16 1.29
C ARG A 96 9.90 18.62 1.69
N TYR A 97 8.82 19.24 1.25
CA TYR A 97 8.49 20.61 1.65
C TYR A 97 8.28 20.73 3.16
N ILE A 98 7.57 19.77 3.78
CA ILE A 98 7.34 19.76 5.23
C ILE A 98 8.66 19.60 5.99
N GLU A 99 9.54 18.69 5.54
CA GLU A 99 10.87 18.48 6.13
C GLU A 99 11.72 19.76 6.07
N PHE A 100 11.79 20.37 4.88
CA PHE A 100 12.49 21.63 4.66
C PHE A 100 11.95 22.76 5.56
N ALA A 101 10.62 22.94 5.60
CA ALA A 101 9.98 23.98 6.40
C ALA A 101 10.14 23.77 7.92
N HIS A 102 10.27 22.51 8.37
CA HIS A 102 10.48 22.17 9.78
C HIS A 102 11.96 22.23 10.20
N GLY A 103 12.87 22.61 9.30
CA GLY A 103 14.31 22.68 9.58
C GLY A 103 14.98 21.31 9.74
N ALA A 104 14.32 20.24 9.29
CA ALA A 104 14.98 18.95 9.16
C ALA A 104 15.95 19.02 7.97
N ALA A 105 17.24 18.76 8.20
CA ALA A 105 18.20 18.65 7.12
C ALA A 105 17.73 17.54 6.17
N VAL A 106 17.38 17.90 4.94
CA VAL A 106 16.99 16.93 3.89
C VAL A 106 18.18 15.98 3.69
N PRO A 107 18.06 14.68 4.00
CA PRO A 107 19.16 13.76 3.80
C PRO A 107 19.40 13.60 2.29
N GLY A 108 20.47 14.18 1.76
CA GLY A 108 20.93 13.93 0.39
C GLY A 108 21.10 15.14 -0.53
N GLU A 109 20.74 16.36 -0.10
CA GLU A 109 21.17 17.58 -0.81
C GLU A 109 22.44 18.10 -0.12
N ALA A 110 23.59 17.60 -0.57
CA ALA A 110 24.87 18.24 -0.30
C ALA A 110 24.77 19.67 -0.84
N CYS A 111 24.67 20.62 0.08
CA CYS A 111 24.70 22.04 -0.21
C CYS A 111 26.10 22.35 -0.76
N ASP A 112 26.22 22.39 -2.09
CA ASP A 112 27.35 23.01 -2.76
C ASP A 112 27.27 24.51 -2.51
N GLN A 113 27.75 24.94 -1.34
CA GLN A 113 28.09 26.33 -1.10
C GLN A 113 29.45 26.57 -1.73
N GLY A 114 29.41 26.75 -3.05
CA GLY A 114 30.49 27.34 -3.81
C GLY A 114 30.91 28.66 -3.17
N GLU A 115 32.19 28.69 -2.83
CA GLU A 115 32.96 29.76 -2.24
C GLU A 115 32.66 31.10 -2.94
N ARG A 116 32.25 32.12 -2.16
CA ARG A 116 32.43 33.51 -2.53
C ARG A 116 33.66 34.03 -1.78
N ASN A 117 34.81 33.97 -2.46
CA ASN A 117 35.97 34.80 -2.14
C ASN A 117 35.69 36.20 -2.68
N ASP A 118 35.69 37.20 -1.79
CA ASP A 118 36.34 38.50 -1.93
C ASP A 118 36.32 39.24 -0.57
#